data_AF-A0A3B4FTJ3-F1
#
_entry.id   AF-A0A3B4FTJ3-F1
#
_cell.length_a   1.000
_cell.length_b   1.000
_cell.length_c   1.000
_cell.angle_alpha   90.00
_cell.angle_beta   90.00
_cell.angle_gamma   90.00
#
_symmetry.space_group_name_H-M   'P 1'
#
loop_
_entity.id
_entity.type
_entity.pdbx_description
1 polymer ?
#
loop_
_entity_poly.entity_id
_entity_poly.type
_entity_poly.pdbx_seq_one_letter_code
_entity_poly.pdbx_strand_id
1 'polypeptide(L)'
;MVSRKQTRVWKYVNDGSLMKLKSYLRKHTDLDVNFSQGKRQRSPLHLACSQGDDAVLRLLLKHGADVLQRDRKGDTALHVAANRALKHGKTAFDDLVVPLRKRCPEALNVQNRAGVTPQDLLNWMKHPEAEENMSHPREADPEKEFLEKLFDECEDEFYETFGVYDADDFLPVDDDEEDFGDWADRIRKEFYDKKHTQAQRLAASSSGWKRSKSKREMEEEERSRKELHKRLQKEHEEYLARAARKEEETQRGKKQQYDERCAATFQGGASAGSTKLSFGDIPWPAPRGTVQEMIEVMLHGVDRKDVPAFRKALRKQQALWHPDKFAQRCEARLEEKDKQKILDTVTALSQELNRLAQSLKT
;
A
#
# COMPACT_ATOMS: atom_id res chain seq x y z
N MET A 1 -0.55 -8.02 34.82
CA MET A 1 0.46 -8.00 33.74
C MET A 1 -0.27 -8.28 32.43
N VAL A 2 0.05 -7.56 31.36
CA VAL A 2 -0.60 -7.71 30.04
C VAL A 2 -0.01 -8.96 29.35
N SER A 3 -0.86 -9.81 28.78
CA SER A 3 -0.44 -11.03 28.07
C SER A 3 0.40 -10.71 26.83
N ARG A 4 1.21 -11.66 26.34
CA ARG A 4 1.93 -11.54 25.05
C ARG A 4 0.95 -11.26 23.90
N LYS A 5 -0.23 -11.92 23.89
CA LYS A 5 -1.28 -11.70 22.89
C LYS A 5 -1.82 -10.26 22.95
N GLN A 6 -2.14 -9.77 24.15
CA GLN A 6 -2.61 -8.40 24.38
C GLN A 6 -1.55 -7.35 24.03
N THR A 7 -0.27 -7.62 24.29
CA THR A 7 0.84 -6.74 23.91
C THR A 7 0.95 -6.60 22.38
N ARG A 8 0.63 -7.67 21.64
CA ARG A 8 0.62 -7.68 20.17
C ARG A 8 -0.56 -6.87 19.63
N VAL A 9 -1.76 -7.02 20.22
CA VAL A 9 -2.90 -6.13 19.95
C VAL A 9 -2.55 -4.66 20.20
N TRP A 10 -1.93 -4.35 21.33
CA TRP A 10 -1.51 -2.99 21.66
C TRP A 10 -0.57 -2.41 20.59
N LYS A 11 0.39 -3.21 20.11
CA LYS A 11 1.29 -2.80 19.02
C LYS A 11 0.50 -2.49 17.75
N TYR A 12 -0.42 -3.36 17.34
CA TYR A 12 -1.21 -3.15 16.11
C TYR A 12 -2.13 -1.94 16.18
N VAL A 13 -2.71 -1.66 17.35
CA VAL A 13 -3.50 -0.44 17.59
C VAL A 13 -2.59 0.79 17.54
N ASN A 14 -1.45 0.76 18.24
CA ASN A 14 -0.50 1.87 18.23
C ASN A 14 0.03 2.20 16.83
N ASP A 15 0.22 1.18 15.99
CA ASP A 15 0.74 1.32 14.64
C ASP A 15 -0.37 1.63 13.61
N GLY A 16 -1.65 1.74 14.03
CA GLY A 16 -2.79 1.99 13.13
C GLY A 16 -3.06 0.87 12.12
N SER A 17 -2.53 -0.34 12.35
CA SER A 17 -2.55 -1.44 11.38
C SER A 17 -3.87 -2.22 11.44
N LEU A 18 -4.93 -1.67 10.83
CA LEU A 18 -6.29 -2.23 10.84
C LEU A 18 -6.36 -3.69 10.37
N MET A 19 -5.74 -4.01 9.23
CA MET A 19 -5.83 -5.36 8.63
C MET A 19 -5.15 -6.41 9.49
N LYS A 20 -3.98 -6.07 10.06
CA LYS A 20 -3.26 -6.95 10.99
C LYS A 20 -4.04 -7.16 12.27
N LEU A 21 -4.64 -6.11 12.82
CA LEU A 21 -5.50 -6.21 14.01
C LEU A 21 -6.74 -7.07 13.75
N LYS A 22 -7.43 -6.87 12.62
CA LYS A 22 -8.63 -7.62 12.22
C LYS A 22 -8.34 -9.12 12.06
N SER A 23 -7.27 -9.46 11.33
CA SER A 23 -6.84 -10.86 11.17
C SER A 23 -6.48 -11.49 12.52
N TYR A 24 -5.74 -10.77 13.37
CA TYR A 24 -5.31 -11.27 14.67
C TYR A 24 -6.47 -11.50 15.64
N LEU A 25 -7.46 -10.60 15.68
CA LEU A 25 -8.67 -10.76 16.51
C LEU A 25 -9.60 -11.85 15.98
N ARG A 26 -9.61 -12.13 14.66
CA ARG A 26 -10.33 -13.27 14.08
C ARG A 26 -9.72 -14.60 14.51
N LYS A 27 -8.38 -14.71 14.51
CA LYS A 27 -7.65 -15.93 14.94
C LYS A 27 -7.71 -16.17 16.46
N HIS A 28 -7.92 -15.14 17.27
CA HIS A 28 -7.98 -15.23 18.74
C HIS A 28 -9.32 -14.71 19.27
N THR A 29 -10.38 -15.48 19.04
CA THR A 29 -11.74 -15.18 19.53
C THR A 29 -11.84 -15.21 21.07
N ASP A 30 -10.88 -15.87 21.74
CA ASP A 30 -10.73 -15.95 23.20
C ASP A 30 -10.08 -14.69 23.83
N LEU A 31 -9.63 -13.74 23.00
CA LEU A 31 -8.82 -12.63 23.48
C LEU A 31 -9.68 -11.50 24.06
N ASP A 32 -9.51 -11.25 25.36
CA ASP A 32 -10.08 -10.07 26.00
C ASP A 32 -9.36 -8.79 25.55
N VAL A 33 -10.12 -7.90 24.90
CA VAL A 33 -9.69 -6.58 24.41
C VAL A 33 -9.70 -5.51 25.51
N ASN A 34 -10.25 -5.80 26.69
CA ASN A 34 -10.45 -4.85 27.79
C ASN A 34 -9.27 -4.76 28.76
N PHE A 35 -8.06 -4.69 28.24
CA PHE A 35 -6.85 -4.55 29.07
C PHE A 35 -6.34 -3.11 29.10
N SER A 36 -5.64 -2.75 30.16
CA SER A 36 -4.99 -1.44 30.31
C SER A 36 -3.47 -1.56 30.23
N GLN A 37 -2.81 -0.67 29.48
CA GLN A 37 -1.36 -0.69 29.31
C GLN A 37 -0.71 0.70 29.51
N GLY A 38 0.55 0.67 29.94
CA GLY A 38 1.38 1.87 30.12
C GLY A 38 1.12 2.65 31.41
N LYS A 39 1.91 3.72 31.62
CA LYS A 39 1.88 4.56 32.83
C LYS A 39 0.56 5.31 33.06
N ARG A 40 -0.27 5.40 32.02
CA ARG A 40 -1.59 6.04 32.03
C ARG A 40 -2.75 5.05 32.17
N GLN A 41 -2.48 3.74 32.25
CA GLN A 41 -3.51 2.70 32.30
C GLN A 41 -4.58 2.87 31.22
N ARG A 42 -4.14 3.17 29.98
CA ARG A 42 -5.06 3.35 28.85
C ARG A 42 -5.44 2.00 28.28
N SER A 43 -6.69 1.84 27.86
CA SER A 43 -7.13 0.68 27.08
C SER A 43 -6.85 0.87 25.58
N PRO A 44 -6.87 -0.20 24.76
CA PRO A 44 -6.80 -0.09 23.30
C PRO A 44 -7.80 0.93 22.73
N LEU A 45 -9.00 1.00 23.31
CA LEU A 45 -10.03 1.94 22.90
C LEU A 45 -9.63 3.40 23.19
N HIS A 46 -8.99 3.69 24.32
CA HIS A 46 -8.43 5.02 24.60
C HIS A 46 -7.33 5.40 23.62
N LEU A 47 -6.53 4.43 23.16
CA LEU A 47 -5.46 4.67 22.21
C LEU A 47 -6.02 5.02 20.83
N ALA A 48 -6.99 4.24 20.34
CA ALA A 48 -7.71 4.55 19.10
C ALA A 48 -8.36 5.94 19.12
N CYS A 49 -9.06 6.29 20.21
CA CYS A 49 -9.63 7.64 20.39
C CYS A 49 -8.55 8.73 20.43
N SER A 50 -7.40 8.44 21.04
CA SER A 50 -6.28 9.38 21.13
C SER A 50 -5.56 9.57 19.80
N GLN A 51 -5.61 8.60 18.90
CA GLN A 51 -5.01 8.61 17.56
C GLN A 51 -5.96 9.06 16.46
N GLY A 52 -7.27 8.99 16.72
CA GLY A 52 -8.32 9.37 15.77
C GLY A 52 -8.62 8.30 14.74
N ASP A 53 -8.21 7.05 14.97
CA ASP A 53 -8.44 5.94 14.05
C ASP A 53 -9.85 5.37 14.29
N ASP A 54 -10.83 5.90 13.56
CA ASP A 54 -12.23 5.49 13.63
C ASP A 54 -12.42 4.02 13.20
N ALA A 55 -11.67 3.56 12.20
CA ALA A 55 -11.76 2.18 11.72
C ALA A 55 -11.29 1.18 12.80
N VAL A 56 -10.21 1.51 13.53
CA VAL A 56 -9.72 0.70 14.66
C VAL A 56 -10.69 0.79 15.83
N LEU A 57 -11.26 1.97 16.09
CA LEU A 57 -12.30 2.17 17.09
C LEU A 57 -13.50 1.24 16.86
N ARG A 58 -14.07 1.27 15.65
CA ARG A 58 -15.23 0.45 15.25
C ARG A 58 -14.92 -1.04 15.37
N LEU A 59 -13.71 -1.46 14.97
CA LEU A 59 -13.28 -2.84 15.10
C LEU A 59 -13.20 -3.29 16.57
N LEU A 60 -12.58 -2.48 17.45
CA LEU A 60 -12.49 -2.78 18.88
C LEU A 60 -13.88 -2.84 19.53
N LEU A 61 -14.79 -1.92 19.17
CA LEU A 61 -16.18 -1.93 19.63
C LEU A 61 -16.94 -3.20 19.19
N LYS A 62 -16.71 -3.66 17.94
CA LYS A 62 -17.30 -4.92 17.44
C LYS A 62 -16.83 -6.14 18.24
N HIS A 63 -15.59 -6.11 18.73
CA HIS A 63 -15.01 -7.15 19.58
C HIS A 63 -15.27 -6.95 21.08
N GLY A 64 -16.25 -6.11 21.46
CA GLY A 64 -16.69 -6.00 22.85
C GLY A 64 -15.81 -5.12 23.74
N ALA A 65 -15.11 -4.14 23.15
CA ALA A 65 -14.36 -3.16 23.92
C ALA A 65 -15.28 -2.33 24.85
N ASP A 66 -14.91 -2.25 26.12
CA ASP A 66 -15.61 -1.53 27.17
C ASP A 66 -15.37 -0.02 27.05
N VAL A 67 -16.46 0.71 26.80
CA VAL A 67 -16.48 2.16 26.65
C VAL A 67 -16.40 2.87 28.02
N LEU A 68 -16.79 2.18 29.09
CA LEU A 68 -16.82 2.72 30.46
C LEU A 68 -15.49 2.53 31.19
N GLN A 69 -14.56 1.77 30.62
CA GLN A 69 -13.24 1.58 31.18
C GLN A 69 -12.57 2.95 31.39
N ARG A 70 -12.02 3.16 32.58
CA ARG A 70 -11.38 4.42 32.97
C ARG A 70 -9.88 4.30 32.94
N ASP A 71 -9.22 5.31 32.41
CA ASP A 71 -7.77 5.45 32.49
C ASP A 71 -7.32 5.95 33.88
N ARG A 72 -6.02 6.17 34.07
CA ARG A 72 -5.46 6.62 35.36
C ARG A 72 -6.02 7.97 35.83
N LYS A 73 -6.48 8.84 34.92
CA LYS A 73 -7.12 10.13 35.24
C LYS A 73 -8.61 9.99 35.51
N GLY A 74 -9.16 8.77 35.40
CA GLY A 74 -10.60 8.55 35.41
C GLY A 74 -11.26 8.90 34.08
N ASP A 75 -10.49 9.26 33.05
CA ASP A 75 -11.03 9.57 31.73
C ASP A 75 -11.49 8.27 31.08
N THR A 76 -12.69 8.28 30.50
CA THR A 76 -13.19 7.20 29.63
C THR A 76 -12.73 7.43 28.19
N ALA A 77 -12.92 6.44 27.31
CA ALA A 77 -12.66 6.60 25.88
C ALA A 77 -13.37 7.83 25.29
N LEU A 78 -14.59 8.12 25.77
CA LEU A 78 -15.38 9.27 25.34
C LEU A 78 -14.79 10.61 25.79
N HIS A 79 -14.17 10.72 26.97
CA HIS A 79 -13.43 11.91 27.38
C HIS A 79 -12.26 12.19 26.44
N VAL A 80 -11.53 11.13 26.04
CA VAL A 80 -10.39 11.24 25.13
C VAL A 80 -10.87 11.65 23.72
N ALA A 81 -11.95 11.06 23.24
CA ALA A 81 -12.58 11.42 21.97
C ALA A 81 -13.07 12.87 21.96
N ALA A 82 -13.76 13.33 23.02
CA ALA A 82 -14.23 14.71 23.15
C ALA A 82 -13.06 15.72 23.15
N ASN A 83 -12.00 15.45 23.93
CA ASN A 83 -10.81 16.31 23.94
C ASN A 83 -10.08 16.32 22.58
N ARG A 84 -10.17 15.24 21.80
CA ARG A 84 -9.63 15.20 20.44
C ARG A 84 -10.50 15.98 19.47
N ALA A 85 -11.83 15.85 19.56
CA ALA A 85 -12.77 16.64 18.78
C ALA A 85 -12.60 18.15 19.01
N LEU A 86 -12.35 18.60 20.25
CA LEU A 86 -12.03 20.00 20.55
C LEU A 86 -10.77 20.50 19.84
N LYS A 87 -9.81 19.61 19.51
CA LYS A 87 -8.56 19.98 18.83
C LYS A 87 -8.64 19.89 17.31
N HIS A 88 -9.44 18.96 16.79
CA HIS A 88 -9.48 18.62 15.36
C HIS A 88 -10.81 19.01 14.68
N GLY A 89 -11.77 19.57 15.42
CA GLY A 89 -13.02 20.08 14.89
C GLY A 89 -14.09 19.00 14.65
N LYS A 90 -15.04 19.32 13.76
CA LYS A 90 -16.28 18.54 13.55
C LYS A 90 -16.05 17.13 13.02
N THR A 91 -15.04 16.89 12.19
CA THR A 91 -14.77 15.56 11.60
C THR A 91 -14.47 14.51 12.68
N ALA A 92 -13.58 14.84 13.63
CA ALA A 92 -13.26 13.96 14.75
C ALA A 92 -14.44 13.74 15.71
N PHE A 93 -15.43 14.65 15.74
CA PHE A 93 -16.66 14.46 16.49
C PHE A 93 -17.54 13.38 15.85
N ASP A 94 -17.79 13.50 14.54
CA ASP A 94 -18.63 12.56 13.79
C ASP A 94 -18.00 11.15 13.78
N ASP A 95 -16.67 11.06 13.63
CA ASP A 95 -15.97 9.79 13.50
C ASP A 95 -15.77 9.03 14.81
N LEU A 96 -15.61 9.75 15.94
CA LEU A 96 -15.25 9.13 17.22
C LEU A 96 -16.37 9.21 18.26
N VAL A 97 -17.01 10.37 18.40
CA VAL A 97 -17.97 10.63 19.47
C VAL A 97 -19.33 10.00 19.14
N VAL A 98 -19.77 10.06 17.88
CA VAL A 98 -21.06 9.49 17.46
C VAL A 98 -21.10 7.96 17.64
N PRO A 99 -20.10 7.17 17.19
CA PRO A 99 -20.11 5.72 17.37
C PRO A 99 -20.07 5.29 18.84
N LEU A 100 -19.27 5.97 19.67
CA LEU A 100 -19.18 5.67 21.10
C LEU A 100 -20.49 6.01 21.84
N ARG A 101 -21.12 7.14 21.50
CA ARG A 101 -22.43 7.54 22.03
C ARG A 101 -23.52 6.54 21.66
N LYS A 102 -23.55 6.07 20.40
CA LYS A 102 -24.54 5.08 19.93
C LYS A 102 -24.42 3.77 20.70
N ARG A 103 -23.20 3.35 21.05
CA ARG A 103 -22.96 2.09 21.77
C ARG A 103 -23.28 2.20 23.27
N CYS A 104 -22.89 3.28 23.92
CA CYS A 104 -23.10 3.49 25.35
C CYS A 104 -23.42 4.96 25.67
N PRO A 105 -24.71 5.36 25.72
CA PRO A 105 -25.09 6.72 26.07
C PRO A 105 -24.75 7.07 27.54
N GLU A 106 -24.74 6.08 28.42
CA GLU A 106 -24.39 6.25 29.84
C GLU A 106 -22.95 6.76 30.05
N ALA A 107 -22.05 6.50 29.09
CA ALA A 107 -20.67 6.95 29.15
C ALA A 107 -20.53 8.48 29.12
N LEU A 108 -21.57 9.23 28.69
CA LEU A 108 -21.60 10.69 28.67
C LEU A 108 -21.68 11.32 30.06
N ASN A 109 -22.22 10.61 31.05
CA ASN A 109 -22.46 11.11 32.39
C ASN A 109 -21.37 10.71 33.38
N VAL A 110 -20.38 9.95 32.92
CA VAL A 110 -19.27 9.47 33.75
C VAL A 110 -18.32 10.61 34.03
N GLN A 111 -18.09 10.93 35.30
CA GLN A 111 -17.09 11.93 35.69
C GLN A 111 -15.69 11.33 35.77
N ASN A 112 -14.69 12.08 35.27
CA ASN A 112 -13.29 11.79 35.53
C ASN A 112 -12.87 12.21 36.95
N ARG A 113 -11.59 12.03 37.32
CA ARG A 113 -11.08 12.43 38.65
C ARG A 113 -11.10 13.95 38.89
N ALA A 114 -11.28 14.76 37.84
CA ALA A 114 -11.44 16.21 37.94
C ALA A 114 -12.92 16.62 38.07
N GLY A 115 -13.86 15.67 38.11
CA GLY A 115 -15.30 15.94 38.20
C GLY A 115 -15.95 16.39 36.89
N VAL A 116 -15.20 16.36 35.78
CA VAL A 116 -15.68 16.79 34.45
C VAL A 116 -16.31 15.60 33.74
N THR A 117 -17.45 15.80 33.09
CA THR A 117 -18.07 14.77 32.23
C THR A 117 -17.66 14.95 30.76
N PRO A 118 -17.73 13.90 29.92
CA PRO A 118 -17.55 14.05 28.48
C PRO A 118 -18.55 15.02 27.88
N GLN A 119 -19.78 15.06 28.41
CA GLN A 119 -20.81 15.99 27.96
C GLN A 119 -20.41 17.45 28.22
N ASP A 120 -19.80 17.75 29.37
CA ASP A 120 -19.28 19.09 29.65
C ASP A 120 -18.20 19.51 28.64
N LEU A 121 -17.30 18.59 28.29
CA LEU A 121 -16.27 18.84 27.26
C LEU A 121 -16.87 19.09 25.87
N LEU A 122 -17.93 18.37 25.51
CA LEU A 122 -18.62 18.55 24.23
C LEU A 122 -19.46 19.83 24.17
N ASN A 123 -19.99 20.29 25.31
CA ASN A 123 -20.71 21.56 25.39
C ASN A 123 -19.79 22.76 25.12
N TRP A 124 -18.51 22.68 25.53
CA TRP A 124 -17.51 23.70 25.17
C TRP A 124 -17.22 23.76 23.65
N MET A 125 -17.60 22.74 22.87
CA MET A 125 -17.50 22.75 21.40
C MET A 125 -18.64 23.53 20.73
N LYS A 126 -19.79 23.70 21.40
CA LYS A 126 -20.97 24.40 20.86
C LYS A 126 -20.83 25.93 20.87
N HIS A 127 -19.88 26.49 21.62
CA HIS A 127 -19.69 27.94 21.74
C HIS A 127 -18.22 28.31 21.53
N PRO A 128 -17.87 28.85 20.35
CA PRO A 128 -17.27 30.19 20.36
C PRO A 128 -17.83 31.22 19.37
N GLU A 129 -18.67 30.87 18.38
CA GLU A 129 -19.00 31.80 17.26
C GLU A 129 -20.47 31.74 16.76
N ALA A 130 -21.41 31.22 17.56
CA ALA A 130 -22.77 30.91 17.08
C ALA A 130 -23.90 31.81 17.61
N GLU A 131 -23.64 33.08 17.92
CA GLU A 131 -24.71 34.04 18.28
C GLU A 131 -25.09 35.02 17.16
N GLU A 132 -24.41 35.05 16.01
CA GLU A 132 -24.67 36.12 15.02
C GLU A 132 -25.45 35.72 13.76
N ASN A 133 -25.81 34.47 13.51
CA ASN A 133 -26.65 34.14 12.35
C ASN A 133 -27.50 32.87 12.56
N MET A 134 -28.59 33.01 13.32
CA MET A 134 -29.70 32.04 13.35
C MET A 134 -30.96 32.70 12.80
N SER A 135 -31.04 32.74 11.48
CA SER A 135 -32.32 32.72 10.77
C SER A 135 -32.21 31.70 9.63
N HIS A 136 -32.52 30.44 9.93
CA HIS A 136 -33.24 29.50 9.06
C HIS A 136 -33.37 28.15 9.79
N PRO A 137 -34.59 27.61 9.96
CA PRO A 137 -34.76 26.23 10.41
C PRO A 137 -34.23 25.30 9.31
N ARG A 138 -33.23 24.46 9.62
CA ARG A 138 -32.84 23.34 8.77
C ARG A 138 -33.93 22.27 8.90
N GLU A 139 -34.90 22.31 7.98
CA GLU A 139 -35.80 21.19 7.74
C GLU A 139 -34.96 19.95 7.44
N ALA A 140 -35.23 18.87 8.17
CA ALA A 140 -34.65 17.57 7.91
C ALA A 140 -35.12 17.14 6.51
N ASP A 141 -34.19 17.02 5.58
CA ASP A 141 -34.46 16.61 4.21
C ASP A 141 -34.83 15.11 4.22
N PRO A 142 -36.12 14.75 4.06
CA PRO A 142 -36.56 13.36 4.14
C PRO A 142 -35.97 12.52 3.01
N GLU A 143 -35.49 13.16 1.93
CA GLU A 143 -34.83 12.51 0.82
C GLU A 143 -33.46 11.96 1.22
N LYS A 144 -32.79 12.60 2.19
CA LYS A 144 -31.47 12.17 2.67
C LYS A 144 -31.56 11.00 3.65
N GLU A 145 -32.55 11.02 4.55
CA GLU A 145 -32.87 9.85 5.40
C GLU A 145 -33.38 8.68 4.56
N PHE A 146 -34.15 8.94 3.52
CA PHE A 146 -34.60 7.92 2.58
C PHE A 146 -33.44 7.31 1.80
N LEU A 147 -32.52 8.13 1.27
CA LEU A 147 -31.33 7.65 0.56
C LEU A 147 -30.37 6.87 1.47
N GLU A 148 -30.18 7.29 2.70
CA GLU A 148 -29.34 6.58 3.68
C GLU A 148 -29.96 5.23 4.06
N LYS A 149 -31.28 5.19 4.24
CA LYS A 149 -32.02 3.94 4.47
C LYS A 149 -32.01 3.00 3.25
N LEU A 150 -32.12 3.57 2.05
CA LEU A 150 -32.02 2.80 0.80
C LEU A 150 -30.60 2.24 0.62
N PHE A 151 -29.58 2.98 1.06
CA PHE A 151 -28.20 2.53 1.02
C PHE A 151 -27.96 1.36 1.97
N ASP A 152 -28.47 1.43 3.21
CA ASP A 152 -28.39 0.33 4.19
C ASP A 152 -29.15 -0.92 3.69
N GLU A 153 -30.36 -0.76 3.14
CA GLU A 153 -31.15 -1.87 2.59
C GLU A 153 -30.48 -2.51 1.36
N CYS A 154 -29.84 -1.72 0.49
CA CYS A 154 -29.07 -2.24 -0.64
C CYS A 154 -27.74 -2.89 -0.22
N GLU A 155 -27.10 -2.43 0.86
CA GLU A 155 -25.89 -3.07 1.41
C GLU A 155 -26.25 -4.45 1.96
N ASP A 156 -27.33 -4.53 2.74
CA ASP A 156 -27.81 -5.78 3.35
C ASP A 156 -28.26 -6.80 2.28
N GLU A 157 -29.00 -6.38 1.25
CA GLU A 157 -29.38 -7.26 0.14
C GLU A 157 -28.17 -7.72 -0.71
N PHE A 158 -27.15 -6.87 -0.87
CA PHE A 158 -25.89 -7.25 -1.54
C PHE A 158 -25.13 -8.31 -0.74
N TYR A 159 -25.09 -8.19 0.59
CA TYR A 159 -24.45 -9.16 1.48
C TYR A 159 -25.24 -10.47 1.61
N GLU A 160 -26.58 -10.44 1.55
CA GLU A 160 -27.42 -11.64 1.60
C GLU A 160 -27.50 -12.38 0.24
N THR A 161 -27.50 -11.66 -0.88
CA THR A 161 -27.70 -12.25 -2.22
C THR A 161 -26.42 -12.75 -2.86
N PHE A 162 -25.30 -12.04 -2.71
CA PHE A 162 -24.03 -12.40 -3.35
C PHE A 162 -23.06 -13.11 -2.41
N GLY A 163 -23.33 -13.14 -1.10
CA GLY A 163 -22.39 -13.61 -0.10
C GLY A 163 -21.14 -12.73 -0.04
N VAL A 164 -20.44 -12.79 1.09
CA VAL A 164 -19.10 -12.19 1.20
C VAL A 164 -18.17 -12.99 0.29
N TYR A 165 -17.96 -12.51 -0.95
CA TYR A 165 -16.79 -12.91 -1.73
C TYR A 165 -15.54 -12.34 -1.02
N ASP A 166 -15.12 -12.98 0.07
CA ASP A 166 -13.78 -12.78 0.64
C ASP A 166 -12.83 -13.28 -0.48
N ALA A 167 -12.16 -12.35 -1.15
CA ALA A 167 -11.21 -12.61 -2.23
C ALA A 167 -10.01 -13.50 -1.81
N ASP A 168 -9.99 -13.95 -0.56
CA ASP A 168 -8.99 -14.80 0.07
C ASP A 168 -9.36 -16.31 0.04
N ASP A 169 -10.60 -16.69 -0.34
CA ASP A 169 -11.05 -18.10 -0.37
C ASP A 169 -10.35 -18.98 -1.44
N PHE A 170 -9.51 -18.39 -2.30
CA PHE A 170 -8.80 -19.11 -3.37
C PHE A 170 -7.30 -19.26 -3.18
N LEU A 171 -6.74 -18.80 -2.06
CA LEU A 171 -5.34 -19.05 -1.74
C LEU A 171 -5.28 -19.85 -0.44
N PRO A 172 -4.88 -21.13 -0.48
CA PRO A 172 -4.35 -21.81 0.69
C PRO A 172 -3.10 -21.03 1.09
N VAL A 173 -3.25 -20.13 2.06
CA VAL A 173 -2.11 -19.52 2.74
C VAL A 173 -1.58 -20.61 3.66
N ASP A 174 -0.57 -21.33 3.20
CA ASP A 174 0.18 -22.27 4.03
C ASP A 174 0.73 -21.48 5.25
N ASP A 175 0.12 -21.72 6.41
CA ASP A 175 0.18 -20.94 7.65
C ASP A 175 1.47 -21.18 8.48
N ASP A 176 2.52 -21.76 7.87
CA ASP A 176 3.78 -22.16 8.56
C ASP A 176 5.04 -21.37 8.14
N GLU A 177 4.98 -20.48 7.14
CA GLU A 177 6.12 -19.62 6.84
C GLU A 177 6.08 -18.35 7.69
N GLU A 178 6.93 -18.36 8.73
CA GLU A 178 7.44 -17.18 9.41
C GLU A 178 7.70 -16.07 8.37
N ASP A 179 6.80 -15.07 8.29
CA ASP A 179 6.88 -13.95 7.35
C ASP A 179 8.31 -13.41 7.34
N PHE A 180 8.88 -13.19 6.16
CA PHE A 180 10.28 -12.77 6.02
C PHE A 180 10.60 -11.57 6.91
N GLY A 181 9.63 -10.69 7.15
CA GLY A 181 9.72 -9.60 8.13
C GLY A 181 9.86 -10.08 9.58
N ASP A 182 9.00 -11.02 10.02
CA ASP A 182 9.04 -11.63 11.35
C ASP A 182 10.32 -12.47 11.56
N TRP A 183 10.77 -13.20 10.53
CA TRP A 183 12.07 -13.89 10.52
C TRP A 183 13.24 -12.89 10.61
N ALA A 184 13.24 -11.84 9.78
CA ALA A 184 14.29 -10.83 9.78
C ALA A 184 14.37 -10.08 11.12
N ASP A 185 13.22 -9.75 11.71
CA ASP A 185 13.15 -9.10 13.02
C ASP A 185 13.59 -10.04 14.14
N ARG A 186 13.23 -11.32 14.08
CA ARG A 186 13.72 -12.33 15.03
C ARG A 186 15.24 -12.50 14.93
N ILE A 187 15.77 -12.69 13.73
CA ILE A 187 17.21 -12.83 13.49
C ILE A 187 17.96 -11.56 13.89
N ARG A 188 17.40 -10.38 13.58
CA ARG A 188 17.96 -9.09 14.00
C ARG A 188 17.99 -8.99 15.52
N LYS A 189 16.90 -9.32 16.21
CA LYS A 189 16.81 -9.29 17.67
C LYS A 189 17.77 -10.27 18.31
N GLU A 190 17.83 -11.51 17.81
CA GLU A 190 18.81 -12.50 18.25
C GLU A 190 20.24 -12.02 18.03
N PHE A 191 20.53 -11.36 16.91
CA PHE A 191 21.84 -10.80 16.63
C PHE A 191 22.20 -9.70 17.64
N TYR A 192 21.30 -8.76 17.89
CA TYR A 192 21.54 -7.70 18.87
C TYR A 192 21.60 -8.24 20.30
N ASP A 193 20.77 -9.21 20.68
CA ASP A 193 20.79 -9.85 21.99
C ASP A 193 22.07 -10.67 22.20
N LYS A 194 22.51 -11.43 21.18
CA LYS A 194 23.81 -12.12 21.18
C LYS A 194 24.96 -11.12 21.25
N LYS A 195 24.90 -10.01 20.51
CA LYS A 195 25.91 -8.95 20.58
C LYS A 195 25.91 -8.25 21.93
N HIS A 196 24.76 -8.03 22.54
CA HIS A 196 24.60 -7.34 23.82
C HIS A 196 25.04 -8.24 24.98
N THR A 197 24.69 -9.53 24.94
CA THR A 197 25.15 -10.54 25.91
C THR A 197 26.64 -10.82 25.74
N GLN A 198 27.16 -10.85 24.51
CA GLN A 198 28.60 -10.97 24.26
C GLN A 198 29.34 -9.71 24.72
N ALA A 199 28.82 -8.51 24.48
CA ALA A 199 29.38 -7.26 25.01
C ALA A 199 29.34 -7.21 26.54
N GLN A 200 28.26 -7.70 27.17
CA GLN A 200 28.16 -7.83 28.63
C GLN A 200 29.12 -8.90 29.19
N ARG A 201 29.28 -10.04 28.52
CA ARG A 201 30.28 -11.07 28.86
C ARG A 201 31.70 -10.56 28.69
N LEU A 202 31.98 -9.82 27.62
CA LEU A 202 33.27 -9.17 27.37
C LEU A 202 33.55 -8.05 28.37
N ALA A 203 32.53 -7.29 28.77
CA ALA A 203 32.65 -6.28 29.82
C ALA A 203 32.88 -6.93 31.20
N ALA A 204 32.17 -8.02 31.50
CA ALA A 204 32.35 -8.81 32.71
C ALA A 204 33.69 -9.56 32.74
N SER A 205 34.22 -9.99 31.60
CA SER A 205 35.56 -10.58 31.47
C SER A 205 36.67 -9.53 31.37
N SER A 206 36.33 -8.26 31.09
CA SER A 206 37.29 -7.14 31.00
C SER A 206 37.82 -6.66 32.34
N SER A 207 37.27 -7.14 33.46
CA SER A 207 37.85 -6.95 34.78
C SER A 207 39.12 -7.80 35.00
N GLY A 208 39.45 -8.74 34.10
CA GLY A 208 40.71 -9.50 34.14
C GLY A 208 41.42 -9.75 32.79
N TRP A 209 40.71 -9.69 31.65
CA TRP A 209 41.24 -10.05 30.32
C TRP A 209 41.61 -8.84 29.45
N LYS A 210 41.93 -7.69 30.02
CA LYS A 210 42.70 -6.67 29.28
C LYS A 210 44.20 -7.03 29.26
N ARG A 211 44.51 -8.28 28.92
CA ARG A 211 45.86 -8.76 28.58
C ARG A 211 45.82 -9.28 27.15
N SER A 212 46.08 -8.35 26.24
CA SER A 212 46.70 -8.53 24.92
C SER A 212 46.13 -9.66 24.05
N LYS A 213 45.09 -9.36 23.26
CA LYS A 213 44.85 -10.09 22.01
C LYS A 213 46.06 -9.81 21.10
N SER A 214 46.70 -10.84 20.56
CA SER A 214 47.94 -10.65 19.80
C SER A 214 47.64 -9.80 18.56
N LYS A 215 48.52 -8.83 18.25
CA LYS A 215 48.41 -8.01 17.03
C LYS A 215 48.13 -8.87 15.78
N ARG A 216 48.72 -10.07 15.74
CA ARG A 216 48.56 -11.07 14.69
C ARG A 216 47.13 -11.63 14.56
N GLU A 217 46.45 -11.88 15.67
CA GLU A 217 45.07 -12.38 15.68
C GLU A 217 44.09 -11.30 15.20
N MET A 218 44.35 -10.03 15.56
CA MET A 218 43.55 -8.90 15.08
C MET A 218 43.71 -8.70 13.57
N GLU A 219 44.93 -8.86 13.04
CA GLU A 219 45.22 -8.80 11.60
C GLU A 219 44.61 -9.98 10.83
N GLU A 220 44.51 -11.17 11.41
CA GLU A 220 43.83 -12.33 10.82
C GLU A 220 42.30 -12.17 10.80
N GLU A 221 41.70 -11.63 11.86
CA GLU A 221 40.28 -11.29 11.90
C GLU A 221 39.93 -10.16 10.91
N GLU A 222 40.78 -9.15 10.78
CA GLU A 222 40.55 -8.09 9.80
C GLU A 222 40.67 -8.61 8.37
N ARG A 223 41.62 -9.52 8.10
CA ARG A 223 41.75 -10.19 6.81
C ARG A 223 40.53 -11.05 6.48
N SER A 224 40.09 -11.90 7.40
CA SER A 224 38.89 -12.73 7.20
C SER A 224 37.62 -11.88 7.02
N ARG A 225 37.49 -10.75 7.72
CA ARG A 225 36.40 -9.79 7.50
C ARG A 225 36.45 -9.13 6.14
N LYS A 226 37.64 -8.73 5.68
CA LYS A 226 37.83 -8.16 4.33
C LYS A 226 37.54 -9.20 3.25
N GLU A 227 37.96 -10.44 3.44
CA GLU A 227 37.67 -11.56 2.54
C GLU A 227 36.17 -11.85 2.47
N LEU A 228 35.49 -11.91 3.61
CA LEU A 228 34.04 -12.08 3.67
C LEU A 228 33.30 -10.93 2.96
N HIS A 229 33.71 -9.69 3.20
CA HIS A 229 33.12 -8.53 2.55
C HIS A 229 33.31 -8.59 1.02
N LYS A 230 34.51 -8.94 0.56
CA LYS A 230 34.82 -9.11 -0.85
C LYS A 230 33.99 -10.24 -1.48
N ARG A 231 33.79 -11.35 -0.77
CA ARG A 231 32.94 -12.46 -1.22
C ARG A 231 31.48 -12.03 -1.35
N LEU A 232 30.95 -11.34 -0.34
CA LEU A 232 29.57 -10.87 -0.34
C LEU A 232 29.32 -9.84 -1.45
N GLN A 233 30.28 -8.95 -1.68
CA GLN A 233 30.22 -7.99 -2.79
C GLN A 233 30.20 -8.72 -4.14
N LYS A 234 31.06 -9.73 -4.32
CA LYS A 234 31.07 -10.54 -5.54
C LYS A 234 29.75 -11.27 -5.75
N GLU A 235 29.18 -11.88 -4.70
CA GLU A 235 27.88 -12.56 -4.78
C GLU A 235 26.74 -11.57 -5.12
N HIS A 236 26.79 -10.34 -4.60
CA HIS A 236 25.85 -9.28 -4.95
C HIS A 236 25.99 -8.84 -6.40
N GLU A 237 27.21 -8.63 -6.88
CA GLU A 237 27.49 -8.30 -8.29
C GLU A 237 27.00 -9.42 -9.23
N GLU A 238 27.22 -10.69 -8.86
CA GLU A 238 26.71 -11.85 -9.60
C GLU A 238 25.18 -11.95 -9.58
N TYR A 239 24.53 -11.55 -8.48
CA TYR A 239 23.07 -11.45 -8.40
C TYR A 239 22.53 -10.37 -9.33
N LEU A 240 23.09 -9.16 -9.28
CA LEU A 240 22.71 -8.06 -10.17
C LEU A 240 22.94 -8.44 -11.64
N ALA A 241 24.05 -9.09 -11.96
CA ALA A 241 24.34 -9.57 -13.32
C ALA A 241 23.33 -10.63 -13.78
N ARG A 242 22.88 -11.54 -12.90
CA ARG A 242 21.83 -12.50 -13.22
C ARG A 242 20.47 -11.83 -13.45
N ALA A 243 20.12 -10.86 -12.61
CA ALA A 243 18.88 -10.08 -12.77
C ALA A 243 18.88 -9.32 -14.10
N ALA A 244 19.98 -8.63 -14.42
CA ALA A 244 20.13 -7.89 -15.68
C ALA A 244 20.03 -8.81 -16.91
N ARG A 245 20.67 -10.00 -16.89
CA ARG A 245 20.55 -10.98 -17.98
C ARG A 245 19.13 -11.45 -18.19
N LYS A 246 18.41 -11.76 -17.10
CA LYS A 246 17.01 -12.19 -17.17
C LYS A 246 16.11 -11.09 -17.71
N GLU A 247 16.31 -9.86 -17.26
CA GLU A 247 15.57 -8.70 -17.78
C GLU A 247 15.84 -8.50 -19.27
N GLU A 248 17.11 -8.51 -19.71
CA GLU A 248 17.49 -8.40 -21.12
C GLU A 248 16.88 -9.50 -21.99
N GLU A 249 16.82 -10.74 -21.49
CA GLU A 249 16.16 -11.87 -22.16
C GLU A 249 14.66 -11.62 -22.32
N THR A 250 13.97 -11.16 -21.27
CA THR A 250 12.54 -10.84 -21.36
C THR A 250 12.25 -9.71 -22.34
N GLN A 251 13.06 -8.65 -22.36
CA GLN A 251 12.88 -7.54 -23.28
C GLN A 251 13.18 -7.92 -24.73
N ARG A 252 14.19 -8.76 -24.95
CA ARG A 252 14.48 -9.36 -26.26
C ARG A 252 13.34 -10.24 -26.75
N GLY A 253 12.75 -11.05 -25.87
CA GLY A 253 11.57 -11.87 -26.18
C GLY A 253 10.36 -11.01 -26.58
N LYS A 254 10.07 -9.93 -25.82
CA LYS A 254 9.03 -8.96 -26.18
C LYS A 254 9.28 -8.33 -27.55
N LYS A 255 10.52 -7.92 -27.83
CA LYS A 255 10.93 -7.34 -29.12
C LYS A 255 10.72 -8.31 -30.28
N GLN A 256 11.12 -9.57 -30.12
CA GLN A 256 10.93 -10.62 -31.12
C GLN A 256 9.45 -10.87 -31.40
N GLN A 257 8.65 -11.06 -30.34
CA GLN A 257 7.20 -11.25 -30.45
C GLN A 257 6.53 -10.06 -31.16
N TYR A 258 6.95 -8.84 -30.85
CA TYR A 258 6.48 -7.63 -31.52
C TYR A 258 6.82 -7.64 -33.02
N ASP A 259 8.07 -7.95 -33.39
CA ASP A 259 8.51 -7.96 -34.79
C ASP A 259 7.79 -9.08 -35.58
N GLU A 260 7.58 -10.26 -34.99
CA GLU A 260 6.81 -11.37 -35.57
C GLU A 260 5.35 -10.98 -35.80
N ARG A 261 4.70 -10.38 -34.81
CA ARG A 261 3.32 -9.89 -34.94
C ARG A 261 3.21 -8.78 -35.99
N CYS A 262 4.18 -7.88 -36.05
CA CYS A 262 4.25 -6.87 -37.12
C CYS A 262 4.36 -7.51 -38.50
N ALA A 263 5.19 -8.55 -38.65
CA ALA A 263 5.31 -9.27 -39.92
C ALA A 263 3.98 -9.97 -40.28
N ALA A 264 3.34 -10.65 -39.33
CA ALA A 264 2.07 -11.33 -39.54
C ALA A 264 0.93 -10.36 -39.95
N THR A 265 0.79 -9.24 -39.22
CA THR A 265 -0.34 -8.31 -39.43
C THR A 265 -0.13 -7.35 -40.60
N PHE A 266 1.11 -6.87 -40.81
CA PHE A 266 1.40 -5.84 -41.82
C PHE A 266 2.06 -6.38 -43.10
N GLN A 267 2.69 -7.57 -43.09
CA GLN A 267 3.38 -8.13 -44.27
C GLN A 267 2.68 -9.36 -44.87
N GLY A 268 1.69 -9.94 -44.18
CA GLY A 268 0.86 -11.04 -44.72
C GLY A 268 0.01 -10.58 -45.90
N GLY A 269 0.44 -10.91 -47.13
CA GLY A 269 -0.24 -10.52 -48.36
C GLY A 269 -1.64 -11.14 -48.51
N ALA A 270 -2.60 -10.32 -48.97
CA ALA A 270 -3.90 -10.58 -49.62
C ALA A 270 -4.89 -11.62 -49.05
N SER A 271 -4.49 -12.58 -48.21
CA SER A 271 -5.36 -13.63 -47.66
C SER A 271 -6.02 -13.26 -46.32
N ALA A 272 -5.57 -12.15 -45.68
CA ALA A 272 -6.10 -11.66 -44.40
C ALA A 272 -7.27 -10.65 -44.56
N GLY A 273 -7.93 -10.62 -45.72
CA GLY A 273 -8.90 -9.59 -46.11
C GLY A 273 -10.29 -9.69 -45.48
N SER A 274 -10.59 -10.70 -44.66
CA SER A 274 -11.96 -10.94 -44.16
C SER A 274 -12.18 -10.63 -42.67
N THR A 275 -11.13 -10.55 -41.85
CA THR A 275 -11.29 -10.39 -40.39
C THR A 275 -11.13 -8.93 -39.99
N LYS A 276 -12.15 -8.35 -39.36
CA LYS A 276 -12.06 -7.03 -38.73
C LYS A 276 -11.05 -7.08 -37.58
N LEU A 277 -10.20 -6.07 -37.48
CA LEU A 277 -9.16 -5.93 -36.46
C LEU A 277 -9.70 -5.08 -35.31
N SER A 278 -9.75 -5.66 -34.12
CA SER A 278 -9.98 -4.94 -32.86
C SER A 278 -8.68 -4.29 -32.35
N PHE A 279 -8.77 -3.51 -31.28
CA PHE A 279 -7.57 -2.96 -30.62
C PHE A 279 -6.57 -4.05 -30.22
N GLY A 280 -7.03 -5.25 -29.83
CA GLY A 280 -6.15 -6.34 -29.40
C GLY A 280 -5.38 -7.04 -30.53
N ASP A 281 -5.88 -6.94 -31.76
CA ASP A 281 -5.31 -7.62 -32.93
C ASP A 281 -4.18 -6.83 -33.59
N ILE A 282 -4.04 -5.55 -33.22
CA ILE A 282 -2.96 -4.70 -33.69
C ILE A 282 -1.67 -5.12 -32.95
N PRO A 283 -0.54 -5.24 -33.67
CA PRO A 283 0.74 -5.66 -33.11
C PRO A 283 1.38 -4.54 -32.27
N TRP A 284 0.76 -4.19 -31.15
CA TRP A 284 1.30 -3.24 -30.20
C TRP A 284 2.58 -3.80 -29.56
N PRO A 285 3.67 -3.03 -29.44
CA PRO A 285 4.88 -3.50 -28.75
C PRO A 285 4.64 -3.77 -27.27
N ALA A 286 3.72 -3.03 -26.65
CA ALA A 286 3.27 -3.21 -25.28
C ALA A 286 1.74 -3.05 -25.20
N PRO A 287 0.93 -4.13 -25.33
CA PRO A 287 -0.54 -4.05 -25.47
C PRO A 287 -1.29 -3.43 -24.29
N ARG A 288 -0.69 -3.41 -23.10
CA ARG A 288 -1.22 -2.78 -21.87
C ARG A 288 -0.29 -1.69 -21.32
N GLY A 289 0.74 -1.34 -22.08
CA GLY A 289 1.80 -0.45 -21.64
C GLY A 289 1.58 0.99 -22.05
N THR A 290 2.45 1.86 -21.53
CA THR A 290 2.50 3.27 -21.97
C THR A 290 3.18 3.40 -23.33
N VAL A 291 3.01 4.54 -24.00
CA VAL A 291 3.71 4.84 -25.27
C VAL A 291 5.23 4.77 -25.10
N GLN A 292 5.75 5.10 -23.91
CA GLN A 292 7.17 5.02 -23.58
C GLN A 292 7.66 3.57 -23.55
N GLU A 293 6.93 2.67 -22.90
CA GLU A 293 7.23 1.23 -22.89
C GLU A 293 7.14 0.64 -24.30
N MET A 294 6.20 1.11 -25.12
CA MET A 294 6.11 0.71 -26.53
C MET A 294 7.39 1.07 -27.30
N ILE A 295 7.91 2.28 -27.12
CA ILE A 295 9.16 2.74 -27.74
C ILE A 295 10.36 1.94 -27.25
N GLU A 296 10.43 1.66 -25.94
CA GLU A 296 11.49 0.86 -25.35
C GLU A 296 11.54 -0.53 -25.97
N VAL A 297 10.39 -1.20 -26.11
CA VAL A 297 10.31 -2.49 -26.82
C VAL A 297 10.68 -2.33 -28.29
N MET A 298 10.22 -1.28 -28.99
CA MET A 298 10.52 -1.10 -30.42
C MET A 298 12.00 -0.93 -30.74
N LEU A 299 12.72 -0.20 -29.88
CA LEU A 299 14.12 0.19 -30.05
C LEU A 299 15.08 -0.63 -29.17
N HIS A 300 14.58 -1.65 -28.48
CA HIS A 300 15.39 -2.55 -27.67
C HIS A 300 16.52 -3.19 -28.50
N GLY A 301 17.73 -3.21 -27.95
CA GLY A 301 18.92 -3.77 -28.60
C GLY A 301 19.62 -2.84 -29.60
N VAL A 302 19.10 -1.63 -29.85
CA VAL A 302 19.77 -0.64 -30.68
C VAL A 302 20.49 0.38 -29.79
N ASP A 303 21.81 0.41 -29.84
CA ASP A 303 22.61 1.34 -29.04
C ASP A 303 22.33 2.78 -29.50
N ARG A 304 22.02 3.66 -28.53
CA ARG A 304 21.84 5.10 -28.78
C ARG A 304 23.15 5.77 -29.20
N LYS A 305 24.30 5.20 -28.86
CA LYS A 305 25.63 5.69 -29.26
C LYS A 305 25.94 5.40 -30.73
N ASP A 306 25.37 4.33 -31.29
CA ASP A 306 25.44 4.05 -32.73
C ASP A 306 24.35 4.85 -33.47
N VAL A 307 24.64 6.14 -33.67
CA VAL A 307 23.69 7.09 -34.28
C VAL A 307 23.18 6.62 -35.66
N PRO A 308 24.01 6.07 -36.57
CA PRO A 308 23.54 5.50 -37.83
C PRO A 308 22.54 4.33 -37.66
N ALA A 309 22.85 3.33 -36.82
CA ALA A 309 21.97 2.20 -36.60
C ALA A 309 20.66 2.63 -35.91
N PHE A 310 20.76 3.51 -34.92
CA PHE A 310 19.62 4.06 -34.21
C PHE A 310 18.70 4.86 -35.13
N ARG A 311 19.24 5.74 -35.98
CA ARG A 311 18.44 6.48 -36.98
C ARG A 311 17.77 5.54 -37.98
N LYS A 312 18.44 4.47 -38.41
CA LYS A 312 17.86 3.48 -39.33
C LYS A 312 16.69 2.73 -38.69
N ALA A 313 16.85 2.27 -37.45
CA ALA A 313 15.80 1.60 -36.70
C ALA A 313 14.60 2.55 -36.45
N LEU A 314 14.88 3.79 -36.06
CA LEU A 314 13.87 4.80 -35.80
C LEU A 314 13.04 5.12 -37.05
N ARG A 315 13.69 5.33 -38.21
CA ARG A 315 12.98 5.57 -39.48
C ARG A 315 12.10 4.41 -39.89
N LYS A 316 12.52 3.17 -39.63
CA LYS A 316 11.70 1.97 -39.89
C LYS A 316 10.41 2.01 -39.07
N GLN A 317 10.50 2.34 -37.78
CA GLN A 317 9.31 2.44 -36.91
C GLN A 317 8.45 3.66 -37.25
N GLN A 318 9.05 4.81 -37.55
CA GLN A 318 8.31 6.01 -38.02
C GLN A 318 7.49 5.73 -39.29
N ALA A 319 8.03 4.96 -40.24
CA ALA A 319 7.30 4.59 -41.46
C ALA A 319 6.22 3.53 -41.22
N LEU A 320 6.36 2.72 -40.17
CA LEU A 320 5.39 1.70 -39.78
C LEU A 320 4.18 2.35 -39.08
N TRP A 321 4.45 3.27 -38.16
CA TRP A 321 3.49 3.92 -37.25
C TRP A 321 3.15 5.36 -37.61
N HIS A 322 3.35 5.77 -38.87
CA HIS A 322 2.86 7.06 -39.33
C HIS A 322 1.33 7.02 -39.44
N PRO A 323 0.57 7.97 -38.86
CA PRO A 323 -0.90 7.93 -38.85
C PRO A 323 -1.51 7.70 -40.23
N ASP A 324 -1.11 8.49 -41.24
CA ASP A 324 -1.66 8.34 -42.60
C ASP A 324 -1.31 7.00 -43.26
N LYS A 325 -0.07 6.51 -43.08
CA LYS A 325 0.36 5.23 -43.69
C LYS A 325 -0.26 4.04 -42.98
N PHE A 326 -0.51 4.17 -41.68
CA PHE A 326 -1.22 3.16 -40.89
C PHE A 326 -2.69 3.11 -41.29
N ALA A 327 -3.35 4.28 -41.40
CA ALA A 327 -4.73 4.39 -41.86
C ALA A 327 -4.88 3.77 -43.27
N GLN A 328 -4.03 4.13 -44.23
CA GLN A 328 -4.08 3.54 -45.58
C GLN A 328 -3.96 2.00 -45.60
N ARG A 329 -3.23 1.39 -44.65
CA ARG A 329 -3.03 -0.07 -44.59
C ARG A 329 -4.15 -0.80 -43.86
N CYS A 330 -4.66 -0.20 -42.79
CA CYS A 330 -5.49 -0.90 -41.81
C CYS A 330 -6.90 -0.32 -41.67
N GLU A 331 -7.16 0.92 -42.08
CA GLU A 331 -8.44 1.62 -41.83
C GLU A 331 -9.65 0.86 -42.34
N ALA A 332 -9.58 0.26 -43.53
CA ALA A 332 -10.67 -0.54 -44.09
C ALA A 332 -10.94 -1.85 -43.30
N ARG A 333 -10.02 -2.27 -42.43
CA ARG A 333 -10.09 -3.48 -41.62
C ARG A 333 -10.38 -3.19 -40.14
N LEU A 334 -10.38 -1.94 -39.69
CA LEU A 334 -10.58 -1.63 -38.27
C LEU A 334 -12.06 -1.74 -37.87
N GLU A 335 -12.31 -2.19 -36.64
CA GLU A 335 -13.64 -2.09 -36.04
C GLU A 335 -13.99 -0.63 -35.67
N GLU A 336 -15.20 -0.19 -36.00
CA GLU A 336 -15.67 1.18 -35.75
C GLU A 336 -15.61 1.59 -34.26
N LYS A 337 -15.80 0.62 -33.35
CA LYS A 337 -15.78 0.85 -31.90
C LYS A 337 -14.38 1.25 -31.39
N ASP A 338 -13.34 0.64 -31.94
CA ASP A 338 -11.96 0.84 -31.49
C ASP A 338 -11.18 1.82 -32.39
N LYS A 339 -11.73 2.17 -33.56
CA LYS A 339 -11.06 2.99 -34.58
C LYS A 339 -10.44 4.27 -34.02
N GLN A 340 -11.19 5.06 -33.24
CA GLN A 340 -10.69 6.31 -32.68
C GLN A 340 -9.53 6.07 -31.71
N LYS A 341 -9.70 5.13 -30.77
CA LYS A 341 -8.68 4.77 -29.77
C LYS A 341 -7.38 4.30 -30.43
N ILE A 342 -7.49 3.52 -31.51
CA ILE A 342 -6.35 3.04 -32.29
C ILE A 342 -5.62 4.22 -32.92
N LEU A 343 -6.33 5.10 -33.63
CA LEU A 343 -5.73 6.25 -34.31
C LEU A 343 -5.08 7.23 -33.33
N ASP A 344 -5.70 7.47 -32.17
CA ASP A 344 -5.13 8.31 -31.11
C ASP A 344 -3.83 7.71 -30.57
N THR A 345 -3.80 6.38 -30.34
CA THR A 345 -2.61 5.67 -29.85
C THR A 345 -1.47 5.70 -30.89
N VAL A 346 -1.78 5.47 -32.17
CA VAL A 346 -0.81 5.58 -33.27
C VAL A 346 -0.27 7.00 -33.38
N THR A 347 -1.13 8.01 -33.22
CA THR A 347 -0.74 9.42 -33.27
C THR A 347 0.20 9.78 -32.12
N ALA A 348 -0.13 9.39 -30.89
CA ALA A 348 0.74 9.60 -29.72
C ALA A 348 2.11 8.92 -29.89
N LEU A 349 2.11 7.68 -30.38
CA LEU A 349 3.33 6.92 -30.66
C LEU A 349 4.19 7.59 -31.75
N SER A 350 3.56 8.10 -32.80
CA SER A 350 4.25 8.84 -33.88
C SER A 350 4.88 10.14 -33.37
N GLN A 351 4.18 10.88 -32.50
CA GLN A 351 4.69 12.11 -31.90
C GLN A 351 5.95 11.86 -31.07
N GLU A 352 5.97 10.82 -30.22
CA GLU A 352 7.14 10.48 -29.42
C GLU A 352 8.31 9.95 -30.27
N LEU A 353 8.05 9.15 -31.31
CA LEU A 353 9.09 8.75 -32.27
C LEU A 353 9.71 9.97 -32.99
N ASN A 354 8.89 10.98 -33.31
CA ASN A 354 9.37 12.22 -33.92
C ASN A 354 10.18 13.08 -32.93
N ARG A 355 9.77 13.13 -31.66
CA ARG A 355 10.52 13.79 -30.60
C ARG A 355 11.93 13.18 -30.43
N LEU A 356 12.02 11.86 -30.42
CA LEU A 356 13.30 11.13 -30.39
C LEU A 356 14.14 11.39 -31.64
N ALA A 357 13.51 11.53 -32.82
CA ALA A 357 14.24 11.87 -34.04
C ALA A 357 14.81 13.29 -33.99
N GLN A 358 14.11 14.24 -33.36
CA GLN A 358 14.56 15.61 -33.18
C GLN A 358 15.72 15.72 -32.18
N SER A 359 15.67 14.94 -31.09
CA SER A 359 16.75 14.92 -30.09
C SER A 359 18.08 14.34 -30.60
N LEU A 360 18.09 13.67 -31.77
CA LEU A 360 19.31 13.18 -32.43
C LEU A 360 19.88 14.16 -33.48
N LYS A 361 19.14 15.23 -33.77
CA LYS A 361 19.56 16.30 -34.70
C LYS A 361 20.18 17.48 -33.97
N THR A 362 19.78 17.67 -32.71
CA THR A 362 20.44 18.54 -31.73
C THR A 362 21.65 17.82 -31.17
#